data_AF-A0AAN5D7K1-F1
#
_entry.id   AF-A0AAN5D7K1-F1
#
_cell.length_a   1.000
_cell.length_b   1.000
_cell.length_c   1.000
_cell.angle_alpha   90.00
_cell.angle_beta   90.00
_cell.angle_gamma   90.00
#
_symmetry.space_group_name_H-M   'P 1'
#
loop_
_entity.id
_entity.type
_entity.pdbx_description
1 polymer ?
#
loop_
_entity_poly.entity_id
_entity_poly.type
_entity_poly.pdbx_seq_one_letter_code
_entity_poly.pdbx_strand_id
1 'polypeptide(L)' 'VNMLACVTTSKPILLICEYCSNGDLLEFLRKRRQHMIEHPDDVDKGNAITAKQQLMFAIQIAYGLEYLTSQGIIHR' A
#
# COMPACT_ATOMS: atom_id res chain seq x y z
N VAL A 1 -1.48 -1.64 7.84
CA VAL A 1 -2.94 -1.43 8.02
C VAL A 1 -3.29 -1.99 9.37
N ASN A 2 -3.71 -1.12 10.27
CA ASN A 2 -4.12 -1.49 11.62
C ASN A 2 -5.64 -1.57 11.74
N MET A 3 -6.11 -2.48 12.59
CA MET A 3 -7.49 -2.48 13.06
C MET A 3 -7.65 -1.35 14.09
N LEU A 4 -8.65 -0.50 13.89
CA LEU A 4 -8.98 0.61 14.80
C LEU A 4 -10.15 0.23 15.72
N ALA A 5 -11.17 -0.42 15.17
CA ALA A 5 -12.35 -0.84 15.92
C ALA A 5 -13.14 -1.93 15.18
N CYS A 6 -14.14 -2.50 15.85
CA CYS A 6 -15.10 -3.41 15.25
C CYS A 6 -16.51 -3.16 15.82
N VAL A 7 -17.54 -3.46 15.02
CA VAL A 7 -18.94 -3.46 15.44
C VAL A 7 -19.40 -4.90 15.49
N THR A 8 -19.60 -5.45 16.69
CA THR A 8 -19.96 -6.87 16.90
C THR A 8 -21.31 -7.06 17.57
N THR A 9 -21.85 -6.04 18.26
CA THR A 9 -23.12 -6.12 19.01
C THR A 9 -24.35 -5.90 18.14
N SER A 10 -24.22 -5.18 17.03
CA SER A 10 -25.30 -4.92 16.07
C SER A 10 -24.99 -5.50 14.70
N LYS A 11 -26.02 -5.71 13.87
CA LYS A 11 -25.85 -6.11 12.46
C LYS A 11 -25.87 -4.87 11.55
N PRO A 12 -25.05 -4.84 10.48
CA PRO A 12 -24.04 -5.84 10.10
C PRO A 12 -22.79 -5.79 11.00
N ILE A 13 -22.04 -6.90 11.04
CA ILE A 13 -20.71 -6.91 11.69
C ILE A 13 -19.76 -6.08 10.81
N LEU A 14 -19.04 -5.14 11.41
CA LEU A 14 -18.13 -4.25 10.70
C LEU A 14 -16.72 -4.33 11.29
N LEU A 15 -15.73 -4.19 10.41
CA LEU A 15 -14.33 -3.99 10.76
C LEU A 15 -13.90 -2.58 10.33
N ILE A 16 -13.35 -1.81 11.26
CA ILE A 16 -12.88 -0.45 11.02
C ILE A 16 -11.35 -0.48 11.03
N CYS A 17 -10.74 -0.16 9.90
CA CYS A 17 -9.30 -0.14 9.69
C CYS A 17 -8.82 1.26 9.29
N GLU A 18 -7.51 1.47 9.33
CA GLU A 18 -6.88 2.67 8.76
C GLU A 18 -7.27 2.87 7.28
N TYR A 19 -7.50 4.12 6.90
CA TYR A 19 -7.80 4.49 5.52
C TYR A 19 -6.52 4.73 4.71
N CYS A 20 -6.38 4.03 3.58
CA CYS A 20 -5.30 4.24 2.62
C CYS A 20 -5.77 5.15 1.49
N SER A 21 -5.47 6.45 1.56
CA SER A 21 -5.93 7.47 0.60
C SER A 21 -5.52 7.22 -0.85
N ASN A 22 -4.44 6.47 -1.06
CA ASN A 22 -3.87 6.17 -2.37
C ASN A 22 -4.31 4.83 -2.96
N GLY A 23 -5.18 4.08 -2.26
CA GLY A 23 -5.62 2.75 -2.67
C GLY A 23 -4.53 1.67 -2.51
N ASP A 24 -4.67 0.57 -3.25
CA ASP A 24 -3.70 -0.52 -3.23
C ASP A 24 -2.44 -0.20 -4.06
N LEU A 25 -1.34 -0.88 -3.75
CA LEU A 25 -0.05 -0.63 -4.37
C LEU A 25 -0.04 -1.01 -5.87
N LEU A 26 -0.79 -2.02 -6.30
CA LEU A 26 -0.79 -2.44 -7.70
C LEU A 26 -1.35 -1.34 -8.59
N GLU A 27 -2.52 -0.83 -8.24
CA GLU A 27 -3.18 0.22 -9.00
C GLU A 27 -2.41 1.55 -8.91
N PHE A 28 -1.85 1.85 -7.73
CA PHE A 28 -0.97 3.01 -7.52
C PHE A 28 0.26 3.00 -8.43
N LEU A 29 0.89 1.84 -8.62
CA LEU A 29 2.06 1.66 -9.49
C LEU A 29 1.68 1.70 -10.97
N ARG A 30 0.56 1.08 -11.35
CA ARG A 30 0.06 1.08 -12.73
C ARG A 30 -0.25 2.47 -13.25
N LYS A 31 -0.95 3.30 -12.45
CA LYS A 31 -1.27 4.69 -12.81
C LYS A 31 -0.02 5.52 -13.10
N ARG A 32 1.03 5.39 -12.28
CA ARG A 32 2.30 6.11 -12.51
C ARG A 32 3.06 5.61 -13.71
N ARG A 33 3.07 4.29 -13.94
CA ARG A 33 3.66 3.72 -15.15
C ARG A 33 2.96 4.26 -16.39
N GLN A 34 1.62 4.30 -16.39
CA GLN A 34 0.85 4.84 -17.50
C GLN A 34 1.17 6.32 -17.74
N HIS A 35 1.22 7.13 -16.69
CA HIS A 35 1.62 8.53 -16.77
C HIS A 35 2.99 8.72 -17.42
N MET A 36 3.98 7.91 -17.02
CA MET A 36 5.34 7.97 -17.59
C MET A 36 5.39 7.59 -19.07
N ILE A 37 4.49 6.70 -19.53
CA ILE A 37 4.39 6.31 -20.94
C ILE A 37 3.74 7.42 -21.76
N GLU A 38 2.68 8.05 -21.22
CA GLU A 38 1.94 9.12 -21.89
C GLU A 38 2.72 10.44 -21.95
N HIS A 39 3.59 10.70 -20.96
CA HIS A 39 4.34 11.95 -20.83
C HIS A 39 5.84 11.68 -20.65
N PRO A 40 6.55 11.23 -21.70
CA PRO A 40 7.96 10.85 -21.61
C PRO A 40 8.90 12.03 -21.34
N ASP A 41 8.52 13.25 -21.74
CA ASP A 41 9.30 14.47 -21.53
C ASP A 41 8.93 15.20 -20.23
N ASP A 42 7.87 14.75 -19.54
CA ASP A 42 7.43 15.35 -18.30
C ASP A 42 8.27 14.82 -17.13
N VAL A 43 9.12 15.70 -16.61
CA VAL A 43 10.00 15.43 -15.47
C VAL A 43 9.25 15.64 -14.15
N ASP A 44 7.93 15.78 -14.14
CA ASP A 44 7.17 15.93 -12.89
C ASP A 44 7.38 14.73 -11.95
N LYS A 45 8.28 14.96 -10.98
CA LYS A 45 8.73 13.98 -9.99
C LYS A 45 7.61 13.53 -9.07
N GLY A 46 6.47 14.25 -9.03
CA GLY A 46 5.32 13.89 -8.21
C GLY A 46 4.59 12.64 -8.71
N ASN A 47 4.45 12.50 -10.02
CA ASN A 47 3.68 11.43 -10.66
C ASN A 47 4.56 10.32 -11.25
N ALA A 48 5.83 10.59 -11.53
CA ALA A 48 6.78 9.55 -11.91
C ALA A 48 7.15 8.63 -10.73
N ILE A 49 7.40 7.36 -11.00
CA ILE A 49 7.95 6.43 -10.01
C ILE A 49 9.44 6.15 -10.26
N THR A 50 10.25 6.36 -9.23
CA THR A 50 11.69 6.13 -9.26
C THR A 50 12.06 4.74 -8.72
N ALA A 51 13.21 4.21 -9.13
CA ALA A 51 13.76 2.98 -8.58
C ALA A 51 13.96 3.06 -7.05
N LYS A 52 14.34 4.24 -6.53
CA LYS A 52 14.44 4.49 -5.08
C LYS A 52 13.10 4.27 -4.38
N GLN A 53 12.00 4.80 -4.91
CA GLN A 53 10.67 4.61 -4.32
C GLN A 53 10.23 3.14 -4.37
N GLN A 54 10.49 2.44 -5.47
CA GLN A 54 10.21 1.00 -5.58
C GLN A 54 10.95 0.20 -4.52
N LEU A 55 12.23 0.49 -4.30
CA LEU A 55 13.02 -0.15 -3.26
C LEU A 55 12.48 0.17 -1.85
N MET A 56 12.08 1.42 -1.60
CA MET A 56 11.47 1.81 -0.32
C MET A 56 10.17 1.04 -0.05
N PHE A 57 9.32 0.84 -1.05
CA PHE A 57 8.11 0.01 -0.89
C PHE A 57 8.46 -1.44 -0.54
N ALA A 58 9.43 -2.03 -1.25
CA ALA A 58 9.88 -3.40 -0.97
C ALA A 58 10.41 -3.54 0.48
N ILE A 59 11.23 -2.59 0.93
CA ILE A 59 11.77 -2.56 2.30
C ILE A 59 10.65 -2.44 3.33
N GLN A 60 9.69 -1.54 3.13
CA GLN A 60 8.56 -1.35 4.05
C GLN A 60 7.69 -2.61 4.14
N ILE A 61 7.43 -3.28 3.01
CA ILE A 61 6.70 -4.54 2.98
C ILE A 61 7.50 -5.62 3.73
N ALA A 62 8.81 -5.70 3.51
CA ALA A 62 9.68 -6.66 4.19
C ALA A 62 9.65 -6.47 5.72
N TYR A 63 9.76 -5.24 6.22
CA TYR A 63 9.64 -4.96 7.66
C TYR A 63 8.26 -5.34 8.22
N GLY A 64 7.18 -5.11 7.46
CA GLY A 64 5.85 -5.55 7.86
C GLY A 64 5.74 -7.07 7.96
N LEU A 65 6.31 -7.81 7.00
CA LEU A 65 6.31 -9.27 7.00
C LEU A 65 7.23 -9.85 8.08
N GLU A 66 8.36 -9.21 8.37
CA GLU A 66 9.26 -9.54 9.48
C GLU A 66 8.50 -9.43 10.82
N TYR A 67 7.78 -8.34 11.03
CA TYR A 67 6.92 -8.17 12.21
C TYR A 67 5.86 -9.27 12.32
N LEU A 68 5.13 -9.57 11.23
CA LEU A 68 4.12 -10.65 11.25
C LEU A 68 4.74 -12.00 11.61
N THR A 69 5.91 -12.29 11.03
CA THR A 69 6.67 -13.51 11.31
C THR A 69 7.10 -13.56 12.78
N SER A 70 7.52 -12.43 13.36
CA SER A 70 7.88 -12.35 14.79
C SER A 70 6.69 -12.60 15.72
N GLN A 71 5.45 -12.42 15.24
CA GLN A 71 4.22 -12.76 15.97
C GLN A 71 3.73 -14.19 15.70
N GLY A 72 4.48 -15.00 14.93
CA GLY A 72 4.06 -16.34 14.53
C GLY A 72 2.94 -16.37 13.49
N ILE A 73 2.70 -15.26 12.79
CA ILE A 73 1.66 -15.13 11.76
C ILE A 73 2.28 -15.30 10.38
N ILE A 74 1.73 -16.22 9.59
CA ILE A 74 2.07 -16.39 8.17
C ILE A 74 0.98 -15.73 7.33
N HIS A 75 1.33 -14.66 6.63
CA HIS A 75 0.45 -14.07 5.61
C HIS A 75 0.40 -15.01 4.39
N ARG A 76 -0.80 -15.37 3.94
CA ARG A 76 -1.03 -16.27 2.78
C ARG A 76 -1.65 -15.51 1.61
#